data_AF-A0A4S8P7J5-F1
#
_entry.id   AF-A0A4S8P7J5-F1
#
_cell.length_a   1.000
_cell.length_b   1.000
_cell.length_c   1.000
_cell.angle_alpha   90.00
_cell.angle_beta   90.00
_cell.angle_gamma   90.00
#
_symmetry.space_group_name_H-M   'P 1'
#
loop_
_entity.id
_entity.type
_entity.pdbx_description
1 polymer ?
#
loop_
_entity_poly.entity_id
_entity_poly.type
_entity_poly.pdbx_seq_one_letter_code
_entity_poly.pdbx_strand_id
1 'polypeptide(L)'
;MRVAVLVKATKDSEEGIMPSAELMEAMGKFNEELVAAGIMLSGTGLKPSKAGKRVAFDGPDRRVIDGPFAETRELVAGFWIWEVKDMDEALAWVKRCPNPMPGPSEIEIRPYYEMEDFAEVESPEGHASHQRAAEALARRENGAA
;
A
#
# COMPACT_ATOMS: atom_id res chain seq x y z
N MET A 1 -10.63 11.07 3.59
CA MET A 1 -9.50 11.04 2.63
C MET A 1 -8.86 9.67 2.66
N ARG A 2 -8.34 9.20 1.53
CA ARG A 2 -7.61 7.93 1.46
C ARG A 2 -6.11 8.14 1.56
N VAL A 3 -5.44 7.23 2.25
CA VAL A 3 -3.98 7.21 2.36
C VAL A 3 -3.44 5.82 2.05
N ALA A 4 -2.29 5.78 1.38
CA ALA A 4 -1.43 4.60 1.35
C ALA A 4 -0.51 4.65 2.58
N VAL A 5 -0.52 3.58 3.36
CA VAL A 5 0.39 3.36 4.48
C VAL A 5 1.39 2.29 4.07
N LEU A 6 2.62 2.69 3.80
CA LEU A 6 3.66 1.87 3.20
C LEU A 6 4.66 1.44 4.25
N VAL A 7 4.75 0.14 4.49
CA VAL A 7 5.77 -0.43 5.38
C VAL A 7 7.08 -0.51 4.61
N LYS A 8 8.10 0.22 5.05
CA LYS A 8 9.41 0.21 4.40
C LYS A 8 10.11 -1.12 4.63
N ALA A 9 10.71 -1.65 3.56
CA ALA A 9 11.46 -2.89 3.64
C ALA A 9 12.75 -2.70 4.45
N THR A 10 13.16 -3.77 5.12
CA THR A 10 14.45 -3.89 5.79
C THR A 10 15.29 -4.94 5.08
N LYS A 11 16.56 -5.06 5.48
CA LYS A 11 17.42 -6.15 5.02
C LYS A 11 16.77 -7.51 5.34
N ASP A 12 16.26 -7.67 6.56
CA ASP A 12 15.66 -8.92 7.04
C ASP A 12 14.43 -9.31 6.20
N SER A 13 13.55 -8.35 5.89
CA SER A 13 12.38 -8.63 5.06
C SER A 13 12.77 -9.01 3.63
N GLU A 14 13.80 -8.38 3.06
CA GLU A 14 14.28 -8.72 1.71
C GLU A 14 15.06 -10.05 1.64
N GLU A 15 15.64 -10.48 2.76
CA GLU A 15 16.19 -11.83 2.91
C GLU A 15 15.07 -12.89 3.02
N GLY A 16 13.84 -12.45 3.32
CA GLY A 16 12.67 -13.31 3.49
C GLY A 16 12.54 -13.88 4.90
N ILE A 17 13.12 -13.20 5.89
CA ILE A 17 12.98 -13.56 7.29
C ILE A 17 11.53 -13.33 7.70
N MET A 18 10.89 -14.37 8.23
CA MET A 18 9.51 -14.31 8.67
C MET A 18 9.39 -13.65 10.05
N PRO A 19 8.31 -12.89 10.30
CA PRO A 19 8.01 -12.37 11.64
C PRO A 19 7.78 -13.50 12.64
N SER A 20 7.95 -13.19 13.93
CA SER A 20 7.58 -14.13 15.00
C SER A 20 6.07 -14.34 15.08
N ALA A 21 5.63 -15.45 15.68
CA ALA A 21 4.21 -15.71 15.91
C ALA A 21 3.55 -14.61 16.76
N GLU A 22 4.26 -14.11 17.77
CA GLU A 22 3.81 -13.02 18.64
C GLU A 22 3.59 -11.71 17.84
N LEU A 23 4.53 -11.36 16.96
CA LEU A 23 4.38 -10.18 16.09
C LEU A 23 3.21 -10.35 15.12
N MET A 24 3.03 -11.55 14.54
CA MET A 24 1.90 -11.85 13.67
C MET A 24 0.55 -11.72 14.40
N GLU A 25 0.45 -12.21 15.63
CA GLU A 25 -0.77 -12.09 16.44
C GLU A 25 -1.07 -10.64 16.80
N ALA A 26 -0.05 -9.88 17.25
CA ALA A 26 -0.20 -8.47 17.59
C ALA A 26 -0.63 -7.64 16.38
N MET A 27 -0.04 -7.89 15.21
CA MET A 27 -0.41 -7.22 13.97
C MET A 27 -1.82 -7.61 13.50
N GLY A 28 -2.21 -8.88 13.69
CA GLY A 28 -3.57 -9.35 13.45
C GLY A 28 -4.62 -8.57 14.26
N LYS A 29 -4.41 -8.46 15.58
CA LYS A 29 -5.28 -7.68 16.48
C LYS A 29 -5.35 -6.21 16.08
N PHE A 30 -4.22 -5.60 15.72
CA PHE A 30 -4.20 -4.21 15.25
C PHE A 30 -5.02 -4.03 13.96
N ASN A 31 -4.91 -4.95 13.01
CA ASN A 31 -5.73 -4.92 11.79
C ASN A 31 -7.23 -5.12 12.10
N GLU A 32 -7.59 -6.01 13.04
CA GLU A 32 -8.97 -6.17 13.49
C GLU A 32 -9.54 -4.87 14.06
N GLU A 33 -8.77 -4.15 14.88
CA GLU A 33 -9.16 -2.85 15.43
C GLU A 33 -9.37 -1.80 14.33
N LEU A 34 -8.48 -1.75 13.34
CA LEU A 34 -8.60 -0.83 12.20
C LEU A 34 -9.84 -1.11 11.36
N VAL A 35 -10.13 -2.38 11.08
CA VAL A 35 -11.32 -2.80 10.32
C VAL A 35 -12.59 -2.51 11.12
N ALA A 36 -12.62 -2.83 12.42
CA ALA A 36 -13.76 -2.54 13.28
C ALA A 36 -14.05 -1.04 13.40
N ALA A 37 -13.02 -0.20 13.32
CA ALA A 37 -13.14 1.25 13.28
C ALA A 37 -13.53 1.82 11.90
N GLY A 38 -13.64 0.98 10.86
CA GLY A 38 -13.92 1.41 9.49
C GLY A 38 -12.75 2.14 8.81
N ILE A 39 -11.54 2.04 9.36
CA ILE A 39 -10.36 2.75 8.86
C ILE A 39 -9.67 1.96 7.75
N MET A 40 -9.46 0.66 7.92
CA MET A 40 -8.71 -0.15 6.95
C MET A 40 -9.62 -0.66 5.84
N LEU A 41 -9.36 -0.21 4.61
CA LEU A 41 -10.05 -0.66 3.40
C LEU A 41 -9.42 -1.95 2.84
N SER A 42 -8.10 -2.02 2.84
CA SER A 42 -7.34 -3.20 2.42
C SER A 42 -5.91 -3.14 2.94
N GLY A 43 -5.18 -4.25 2.85
CA GLY A 43 -3.75 -4.28 3.17
C GLY A 43 -3.19 -5.69 3.10
N THR A 44 -1.88 -5.79 2.85
CA THR A 44 -1.17 -7.07 2.80
C THR A 44 0.35 -6.89 2.89
N GLY A 45 1.04 -7.96 3.24
CA GLY A 45 2.49 -8.07 3.10
C GLY A 45 2.90 -8.40 1.67
N LEU A 46 4.04 -7.87 1.23
CA LEU A 46 4.66 -8.16 -0.05
C LEU A 46 5.79 -9.17 0.12
N LYS A 47 5.99 -10.00 -0.90
CA LYS A 47 7.17 -10.87 -0.97
C LYS A 47 8.44 -10.04 -1.22
N PRO A 48 9.62 -10.55 -0.86
CA PRO A 48 10.89 -9.89 -1.15
C PRO A 48 11.05 -9.53 -2.62
N SER A 49 11.74 -8.44 -2.93
CA SER A 49 11.84 -7.92 -4.30
C SER A 49 12.47 -8.88 -5.31
N LYS A 50 13.27 -9.87 -4.86
CA LYS A 50 13.77 -10.97 -5.72
C LYS A 50 12.66 -11.79 -6.39
N ALA A 51 11.45 -11.79 -5.82
CA ALA A 51 10.27 -12.42 -6.41
C ALA A 51 9.50 -11.50 -7.38
N GLY A 52 9.83 -10.21 -7.40
CA GLY A 52 9.19 -9.20 -8.24
C GLY A 52 9.79 -9.11 -9.64
N LYS A 53 9.11 -8.32 -10.47
CA LYS A 53 9.54 -7.87 -11.80
C LYS A 53 9.30 -6.38 -11.89
N ARG A 54 10.22 -5.67 -12.53
CA ARG A 54 10.05 -4.26 -12.90
C ARG A 54 9.99 -4.14 -14.40
N VAL A 55 9.25 -3.15 -14.89
CA VAL A 55 9.23 -2.82 -16.32
C VAL A 55 9.66 -1.37 -16.45
N ALA A 56 10.80 -1.15 -17.11
CA ALA A 56 11.27 0.19 -17.45
C ALA A 56 10.66 0.63 -18.78
N PHE A 57 10.16 1.87 -18.80
CA PHE A 57 9.50 2.48 -19.95
C PHE A 57 10.41 3.57 -20.52
N ASP A 58 10.66 3.52 -21.83
CA ASP A 58 11.35 4.58 -22.58
C ASP A 58 10.68 4.72 -23.96
N GLY A 59 9.90 5.78 -24.15
CA GLY A 59 9.05 5.93 -25.34
C GLY A 59 8.16 4.70 -25.58
N PRO A 60 8.28 4.01 -26.74
CA PRO A 60 7.55 2.76 -27.01
C PRO A 60 8.16 1.52 -26.32
N ASP A 61 9.40 1.58 -25.82
CA ASP A 61 10.15 0.42 -25.32
C ASP A 61 9.70 0.00 -23.92
N ARG A 62 9.68 -1.32 -23.67
CA ARG A 62 9.26 -1.95 -22.41
C ARG A 62 10.27 -3.01 -22.00
N ARG A 63 11.21 -2.68 -21.12
CA ARG A 63 12.25 -3.60 -20.66
C ARG A 63 11.91 -4.22 -19.31
N VAL A 64 11.81 -5.55 -19.27
CA VAL A 64 11.63 -6.29 -18.00
C VAL A 64 12.97 -6.41 -17.27
N ILE A 65 12.94 -6.18 -15.96
CA ILE A 65 14.09 -6.25 -15.06
C ILE A 65 13.70 -7.13 -13.87
N ASP A 66 14.44 -8.20 -13.66
CA ASP A 66 14.31 -9.05 -12.48
C ASP A 66 14.79 -8.32 -11.21
N GLY A 67 14.21 -8.69 -10.07
CA GLY A 67 14.77 -8.31 -8.77
C GLY A 67 16.04 -9.10 -8.42
N PRO A 68 16.64 -8.83 -7.26
CA PRO A 68 16.23 -7.81 -6.28
C PRO A 68 16.62 -6.38 -6.70
N PHE A 69 16.14 -5.39 -5.96
CA PHE A 69 16.76 -4.06 -6.00
C PHE A 69 18.13 -4.09 -5.31
N ALA A 70 19.01 -3.17 -5.71
CA ALA A 70 20.30 -2.97 -5.04
C ALA A 70 20.12 -2.31 -3.65
N GLU A 71 19.27 -1.28 -3.58
CA GLU A 71 18.99 -0.54 -2.34
C GLU A 71 17.66 -1.00 -1.73
N THR A 72 17.72 -1.51 -0.50
CA THR A 72 16.57 -2.19 0.15
C THR A 72 15.68 -1.26 0.96
N ARG A 73 16.25 -0.19 1.55
CA ARG A 73 15.53 0.68 2.49
C ARG A 73 14.43 1.54 1.86
N GLU A 74 14.52 1.76 0.55
CA GLU A 74 13.51 2.53 -0.18
C GLU A 74 12.34 1.67 -0.66
N LEU A 75 12.42 0.35 -0.51
CA LEU A 75 11.38 -0.58 -0.97
C LEU A 75 10.21 -0.65 0.02
N VAL A 76 9.13 -1.26 -0.45
CA VAL A 76 7.91 -1.49 0.33
C VAL A 76 7.78 -2.98 0.57
N ALA A 77 7.69 -3.38 1.84
CA ALA A 77 7.50 -4.77 2.27
C ALA A 77 6.04 -5.10 2.56
N GLY A 78 5.15 -4.11 2.57
CA GLY A 78 3.73 -4.28 2.83
C GLY A 78 3.02 -2.94 2.75
N PHE A 79 1.70 -2.98 2.68
CA PHE A 79 0.90 -1.77 2.66
C PHE A 79 -0.44 -1.97 3.35
N TRP A 80 -1.01 -0.85 3.80
CA TRP A 80 -2.44 -0.71 4.05
C TRP A 80 -2.98 0.45 3.24
N ILE A 81 -4.26 0.36 2.87
CA ILE A 81 -5.04 1.49 2.39
C ILE A 81 -6.02 1.85 3.50
N TRP A 82 -5.90 3.06 4.02
CA TRP A 82 -6.78 3.57 5.06
C TRP A 82 -7.68 4.68 4.51
N GLU A 83 -8.90 4.70 4.99
CA GLU A 83 -9.78 5.86 4.92
C GLU A 83 -9.82 6.53 6.30
N VAL A 84 -9.37 7.78 6.33
CA VAL A 84 -9.25 8.59 7.55
C VAL A 84 -9.87 9.95 7.30
N LYS A 85 -10.24 10.63 8.36
CA LYS A 85 -10.69 12.03 8.34
C LYS A 85 -9.59 12.95 7.84
N ASP A 86 -8.38 12.83 8.37
CA ASP A 86 -7.23 13.69 8.10
C ASP A 86 -5.90 12.98 8.40
N MET A 87 -4.76 13.64 8.13
CA MET A 87 -3.43 13.08 8.38
C MET A 87 -3.14 12.88 9.87
N ASP A 88 -3.71 13.72 10.74
CA ASP A 88 -3.51 13.59 12.18
C ASP A 88 -4.15 12.31 12.72
N GLU A 89 -5.33 11.93 12.21
CA GLU A 89 -5.95 10.64 12.50
C GLU A 89 -5.09 9.47 12.01
N ALA A 90 -4.56 9.54 10.78
CA ALA A 90 -3.65 8.49 10.28
C ALA A 90 -2.41 8.33 11.19
N LEU A 91 -1.82 9.45 11.62
CA LEU A 91 -0.67 9.46 12.53
C LEU A 91 -1.03 8.93 13.92
N ALA A 92 -2.24 9.18 14.41
CA ALA A 92 -2.72 8.63 15.68
C ALA A 92 -2.86 7.10 15.61
N TRP A 93 -3.38 6.58 14.50
CA TRP A 93 -3.50 5.14 14.27
C TRP A 93 -2.15 4.45 14.09
N VAL A 94 -1.26 4.99 13.25
CA VAL A 94 0.02 4.33 12.96
C VAL A 94 0.92 4.23 14.20
N LYS A 95 0.81 5.17 15.16
CA LYS A 95 1.56 5.13 16.43
C LYS A 95 1.14 3.97 17.35
N ARG A 96 -0.01 3.35 17.10
CA ARG A 96 -0.47 2.14 17.80
C ARG A 96 -0.02 0.85 17.12
N CYS A 97 0.48 0.94 15.88
CA CYS A 97 0.94 -0.21 15.12
C CYS A 97 2.11 -0.90 15.84
N PRO A 98 2.09 -2.22 16.03
CA PRO A 98 3.28 -2.96 16.44
C PRO A 98 4.42 -2.69 15.45
N ASN A 99 5.67 -2.63 15.92
CA ASN A 99 6.80 -2.44 15.02
C ASN A 99 6.79 -3.57 13.97
N PRO A 100 6.61 -3.27 12.67
CA PRO A 100 6.38 -4.29 11.64
C PRO A 100 7.61 -5.15 11.35
N MET A 101 8.78 -4.78 11.89
CA MET A 101 10.05 -5.49 11.69
C MET A 101 10.75 -5.76 13.03
N PRO A 102 11.62 -6.79 13.14
CA PRO A 102 12.37 -7.08 14.37
C PRO A 102 13.31 -5.96 14.83
N GLY A 103 13.74 -5.07 13.93
CA GLY A 103 14.64 -3.96 14.19
C GLY A 103 14.04 -2.59 13.88
N PRO A 104 14.86 -1.53 13.74
CA PRO A 104 14.39 -0.22 13.29
C PRO A 104 13.67 -0.32 11.96
N SER A 105 12.48 0.27 11.89
CA SER A 105 11.61 0.24 10.73
C SER A 105 10.97 1.60 10.51
N GLU A 106 10.42 1.79 9.32
CA GLU A 106 9.75 3.02 8.94
C GLU A 106 8.41 2.69 8.26
N ILE A 107 7.41 3.52 8.52
CA ILE A 107 6.15 3.52 7.81
C ILE A 107 5.98 4.89 7.19
N GLU A 108 5.71 4.94 5.89
CA GLU A 108 5.38 6.15 5.17
C GLU A 108 3.86 6.24 4.99
N ILE A 109 3.25 7.39 5.31
CA ILE A 109 1.84 7.64 5.04
C ILE A 109 1.74 8.69 3.94
N ARG A 110 1.06 8.36 2.85
CA ARG A 110 0.92 9.24 1.69
C ARG A 110 -0.56 9.39 1.29
N PRO A 111 -1.08 10.62 1.13
CA PRO A 111 -2.43 10.82 0.64
C PRO A 111 -2.57 10.35 -0.81
N TYR A 112 -3.77 9.90 -1.14
CA TYR A 112 -4.17 9.67 -2.51
C TYR A 112 -4.39 11.01 -3.20
N TYR A 113 -4.18 11.03 -4.51
CA TYR A 113 -4.86 12.02 -5.33
C TYR A 113 -6.33 11.62 -5.47
N GLU A 114 -7.22 12.58 -5.31
CA GLU A 114 -8.63 12.45 -5.61
C GLU A 114 -8.95 13.12 -6.97
N MET A 115 -10.13 12.86 -7.53
CA MET A 115 -10.48 13.38 -8.87
C MET A 115 -10.44 14.90 -8.92
N GLU A 116 -10.78 15.54 -7.80
CA GLU A 116 -10.73 16.98 -7.64
C GLU A 116 -9.32 17.56 -7.83
N ASP A 117 -8.26 16.80 -7.49
CA ASP A 117 -6.87 17.22 -7.67
C ASP A 117 -6.45 17.26 -9.15
N PHE A 118 -7.18 16.57 -10.02
CA PHE A 118 -6.91 16.53 -11.47
C PHE A 118 -7.86 17.38 -12.31
N ALA A 119 -8.78 18.12 -11.67
CA ALA A 119 -9.85 18.84 -12.36
C ALA A 119 -9.37 19.79 -13.48
N GLU A 120 -8.14 20.31 -13.39
CA GLU A 120 -7.57 21.23 -14.37
C GLU A 120 -6.87 20.55 -15.57
N VAL A 121 -6.48 19.28 -15.44
CA VAL A 121 -5.69 18.55 -16.46
C VAL A 121 -6.48 17.42 -17.11
N GLU A 122 -7.61 17.04 -16.54
CA GLU A 122 -8.42 15.93 -17.02
C GLU A 122 -9.27 16.33 -18.24
N SER A 123 -9.15 15.54 -19.32
CA SER A 123 -10.05 15.68 -20.46
C SER A 123 -11.38 14.98 -20.21
N PRO A 124 -12.48 15.38 -20.88
CA PRO A 124 -13.78 14.71 -20.70
C PRO A 124 -13.76 13.20 -20.97
N GLU A 125 -12.98 12.76 -21.97
CA GLU A 125 -12.84 11.32 -22.25
C GLU A 125 -11.99 10.61 -21.20
N GLY A 126 -10.94 11.27 -20.69
CA GLY A 126 -10.15 10.77 -19.56
C GLY A 126 -11.04 10.50 -18.36
N HIS A 127 -11.84 11.49 -17.98
CA HIS A 127 -12.80 11.41 -16.89
C HIS A 127 -13.77 10.24 -17.05
N ALA A 128 -14.42 10.14 -18.23
CA ALA A 128 -15.35 9.06 -18.51
C ALA A 128 -14.68 7.67 -18.46
N SER A 129 -13.42 7.57 -18.90
CA SER A 129 -12.63 6.34 -18.81
C SER A 129 -12.33 5.95 -17.37
N HIS A 130 -11.89 6.89 -16.53
CA HIS A 130 -11.63 6.67 -15.10
C HIS A 130 -12.90 6.24 -14.36
N GLN A 131 -14.03 6.89 -14.63
CA GLN A 131 -15.34 6.51 -14.06
C GLN A 131 -15.75 5.09 -14.43
N ARG A 132 -15.69 4.73 -15.72
CA ARG A 132 -16.02 3.36 -16.17
C ARG A 132 -15.14 2.31 -15.48
N ALA A 133 -13.85 2.59 -15.32
CA ALA A 133 -12.93 1.69 -14.63
C ALA A 133 -13.28 1.53 -13.14
N ALA A 134 -13.56 2.64 -12.44
CA ALA A 134 -13.95 2.62 -11.03
C ALA A 134 -15.27 1.86 -10.80
N GLU A 135 -16.29 2.10 -11.62
CA GLU A 135 -17.56 1.38 -11.55
C GLU A 135 -17.41 -0.12 -11.83
N ALA A 136 -16.52 -0.50 -12.75
CA ALA A 136 -16.26 -1.89 -13.05
C ALA A 136 -15.57 -2.61 -11.88
N LEU A 137 -14.64 -1.93 -11.19
CA LEU A 137 -14.00 -2.44 -9.97
C LEU A 137 -15.02 -2.61 -8.83
N ALA A 138 -15.80 -1.57 -8.54
CA ALA A 138 -16.83 -1.63 -7.50
C ALA A 138 -17.86 -2.75 -7.75
N ARG A 139 -18.25 -2.97 -9.01
CA ARG A 139 -19.13 -4.10 -9.39
C ARG A 139 -18.49 -5.46 -9.14
N ARG A 140 -17.18 -5.61 -9.35
CA ARG A 140 -16.47 -6.87 -9.07
C ARG A 140 -16.37 -7.13 -7.58
N GLU A 141 -16.07 -6.11 -6.79
CA GLU A 141 -15.97 -6.24 -5.33
C GLU A 141 -17.33 -6.57 -4.71
N ASN A 142 -18.40 -5.90 -5.15
CA ASN A 142 -19.77 -6.17 -4.68
C ASN A 142 -20.37 -7.48 -5.19
N GLY A 143 -19.86 -8.00 -6.32
CA GLY A 143 -20.30 -9.26 -6.92
C GLY A 143 -19.49 -10.50 -6.51
N ALA A 144 -18.42 -10.32 -5.72
CA ALA A 144 -17.58 -11.39 -5.19
C ALA A 144 -18.01 -11.87 -3.78
N ALA A 145 -19.20 -11.45 -3.32
CA ALA A 145 -19.83 -11.89 -2.07
C ALA A 145 -20.70 -13.14 -2.26
#